data_AF-M6W894-F1
#
_entry.id   AF-M6W894-F1
#
_cell.length_a   1.000
_cell.length_b   1.000
_cell.length_c   1.000
_cell.angle_alpha   90.00
_cell.angle_beta   90.00
_cell.angle_gamma   90.00
#
_symmetry.space_group_name_H-M   'P 1'
#
loop_
_entity.id
_entity.type
_entity.pdbx_description
1 polymer ?
#
loop_
_entity_poly.entity_id
_entity_poly.type
_entity_poly.pdbx_seq_one_letter_code
_entity_poly.pdbx_strand_id
1 'polypeptide(L)'
;MTIHVNTGVWAVLGVLAAAHGVSRCFLFNYLLWLEDSGIGNSIVDTMNRGVPQFHGTYKMSWTLNLQKNQIFRTLFFKPNPITSKHLFSLPKPDL
;
A
#
# COMPACT_ATOMS: atom_id res chain seq x y z
N MET A 1 -11.50 -14.78 -18.17
CA MET A 1 -11.24 -15.45 -16.88
C MET A 1 -11.78 -14.55 -15.78
N THR A 2 -12.75 -15.03 -15.00
CA THR A 2 -13.38 -14.28 -13.90
C THR A 2 -12.77 -14.77 -12.60
N ILE A 3 -12.16 -13.87 -11.83
CA ILE A 3 -11.48 -14.21 -10.58
C ILE A 3 -12.33 -13.69 -9.44
N HIS A 4 -12.81 -14.61 -8.60
CA HIS A 4 -13.62 -14.27 -7.43
C HIS A 4 -12.71 -14.01 -6.23
N VAL A 5 -12.70 -12.77 -5.76
CA VAL A 5 -11.95 -12.36 -4.57
C VAL A 5 -12.91 -12.19 -3.41
N ASN A 6 -12.55 -12.71 -2.24
CA ASN A 6 -13.31 -12.52 -1.02
C ASN A 6 -13.50 -11.02 -0.74
N THR A 7 -14.70 -10.59 -0.34
CA THR A 7 -15.05 -9.18 -0.10
C THR A 7 -14.11 -8.50 0.91
N GLY A 8 -13.70 -9.20 1.96
CA GLY A 8 -12.74 -8.69 2.94
C GLY A 8 -11.35 -8.47 2.34
N VAL A 9 -10.87 -9.42 1.53
CA VAL A 9 -9.60 -9.29 0.81
C VAL A 9 -9.65 -8.13 -0.19
N TRP A 10 -10.78 -7.98 -0.91
CA TRP A 10 -10.98 -6.88 -1.85
C TRP A 10 -11.02 -5.50 -1.15
N ALA A 11 -11.56 -5.44 0.07
CA ALA A 11 -11.55 -4.22 0.89
C ALA A 11 -10.12 -3.86 1.35
N VAL A 12 -9.34 -4.84 1.81
CA VAL A 12 -7.93 -4.63 2.19
C VAL A 12 -7.10 -4.17 1.00
N LEU A 13 -7.26 -4.82 -0.17
CA LEU A 13 -6.62 -4.39 -1.42
C LEU A 13 -7.00 -2.95 -1.79
N GLY A 14 -8.24 -2.54 -1.51
CA GLY A 14 -8.68 -1.15 -1.65
C GLY A 14 -7.88 -0.18 -0.81
N VAL A 15 -7.64 -0.48 0.47
CA VAL A 15 -6.84 0.36 1.36
C VAL A 15 -5.39 0.43 0.89
N LEU A 16 -4.81 -0.70 0.48
CA LEU A 16 -3.45 -0.77 -0.07
C LEU A 16 -3.33 0.03 -1.35
N ALA A 17 -4.16 -0.24 -2.36
CA ALA A 17 -4.15 0.48 -3.64
C ALA A 17 -4.26 1.99 -3.42
N ALA A 18 -5.15 2.39 -2.52
CA ALA A 18 -5.32 3.78 -2.18
C ALA A 18 -4.06 4.34 -1.47
N ALA A 19 -3.37 3.59 -0.61
CA ALA A 19 -2.10 4.00 0.01
C ALA A 19 -0.97 4.18 -1.02
N HIS A 20 -0.95 3.35 -2.06
CA HIS A 20 -0.03 3.44 -3.19
C HIS A 20 -0.44 4.47 -4.25
N GLY A 21 -1.62 5.10 -4.13
CA GLY A 21 -2.11 6.06 -5.13
C GLY A 21 -2.52 5.43 -6.47
N VAL A 22 -2.80 4.13 -6.50
CA VAL A 22 -3.17 3.37 -7.71
C VAL A 22 -4.59 2.81 -7.61
N SER A 23 -5.12 2.33 -8.74
CA SER A 23 -6.43 1.66 -8.75
C SER A 23 -6.33 0.25 -8.17
N ARG A 24 -7.45 -0.26 -7.60
CA ARG A 24 -7.56 -1.65 -7.12
C ARG A 24 -7.18 -2.66 -8.21
N CYS A 25 -7.66 -2.43 -9.43
CA CYS A 25 -7.40 -3.31 -10.56
C CYS A 25 -5.94 -3.28 -10.98
N PHE A 26 -5.29 -2.11 -10.98
CA PHE A 26 -3.86 -2.01 -11.27
C PHE A 26 -3.05 -2.80 -10.24
N LEU A 27 -3.29 -2.58 -8.95
CA LEU A 27 -2.57 -3.29 -7.90
C LEU A 27 -2.81 -4.80 -7.97
N PHE A 28 -4.04 -5.23 -8.26
CA PHE A 28 -4.37 -6.64 -8.43
C PHE A 28 -3.59 -7.30 -9.58
N ASN A 29 -3.57 -6.66 -10.76
CA ASN A 29 -2.81 -7.18 -11.91
C ASN A 29 -1.30 -7.17 -11.66
N TYR A 30 -0.80 -6.15 -10.96
CA TYR A 30 0.60 -6.08 -10.58
C TYR A 30 1.00 -7.23 -9.64
N LEU A 31 0.14 -7.59 -8.69
CA LEU A 31 0.35 -8.75 -7.81
C LEU A 31 0.40 -10.07 -8.59
N LEU A 32 -0.53 -10.27 -9.53
CA LEU A 32 -0.51 -11.45 -10.41
C LEU A 32 0.76 -11.51 -11.26
N TRP A 33 1.19 -10.37 -11.80
CA TRP A 33 2.42 -10.29 -12.58
C TRP A 33 3.67 -10.61 -11.74
N LEU A 34 3.72 -10.17 -10.47
CA LEU A 34 4.81 -10.52 -9.55
C LEU A 34 4.85 -12.01 -9.23
N GLU A 35 3.68 -12.63 -9.05
CA GLU A 35 3.53 -14.06 -8.85
C GLU A 35 4.02 -14.84 -10.08
N ASP A 36 3.54 -14.49 -11.27
CA ASP A 36 3.95 -15.12 -12.54
C ASP A 36 5.45 -14.96 -12.84
N SER A 37 6.05 -13.85 -12.44
CA SER A 37 7.48 -13.58 -12.64
C SER A 37 8.37 -14.33 -11.65
N GLY A 38 7.81 -15.14 -10.74
CA GLY A 38 8.55 -15.87 -9.71
C GLY A 38 9.06 -14.98 -8.56
N ILE A 39 8.66 -13.71 -8.53
CA ILE A 39 8.98 -12.71 -7.50
C ILE A 39 7.90 -12.76 -6.38
N GLY A 40 6.94 -13.69 -6.47
CA GLY A 40 5.89 -13.96 -5.50
C GLY A 40 6.38 -14.01 -4.05
N ASN A 41 7.50 -14.69 -3.83
CA ASN A 41 8.12 -14.87 -2.51
C ASN A 41 8.70 -13.58 -1.92
N SER A 42 8.93 -12.55 -2.73
CA SER A 42 9.38 -11.22 -2.32
C SER A 42 8.33 -10.13 -2.61
N ILE A 43 7.05 -10.49 -2.80
CA ILE A 43 5.96 -9.52 -2.97
C ILE A 43 5.97 -8.48 -1.85
N VAL A 44 6.19 -8.94 -0.61
CA VAL A 44 6.32 -8.08 0.56
C VAL A 44 7.43 -7.06 0.36
N ASP A 45 8.63 -7.49 -0.02
CA ASP A 45 9.77 -6.60 -0.24
C ASP A 45 9.54 -5.64 -1.41
N THR A 46 8.93 -6.11 -2.49
CA THR A 46 8.63 -5.28 -3.68
C THR A 46 7.58 -4.23 -3.38
N MET A 47 6.48 -4.59 -2.71
CA MET A 47 5.44 -3.64 -2.32
C MET A 47 5.87 -2.70 -1.21
N ASN A 48 6.84 -3.10 -0.38
CA ASN A 48 7.42 -2.24 0.64
C ASN A 48 8.33 -1.13 0.08
N ARG A 49 8.68 -1.17 -1.21
CA ARG A 49 9.45 -0.11 -1.86
C ARG A 49 8.53 1.05 -2.27
N GLY A 50 8.85 2.26 -1.83
CA GLY A 50 8.20 3.49 -2.29
C GLY A 50 6.93 3.91 -1.54
N VAL A 51 6.50 3.15 -0.52
CA VAL A 51 5.35 3.46 0.35
C VAL A 51 5.62 3.07 1.82
N PRO A 52 4.74 3.41 2.77
CA PRO A 52 4.78 2.80 4.10
C PRO A 52 4.74 1.27 3.98
N GLN A 53 5.69 0.59 4.62
CA GLN A 53 5.83 -0.86 4.58
C GLN A 53 4.54 -1.59 5.01
N PHE A 54 4.45 -2.89 4.75
CA PHE A 54 3.39 -3.74 5.27
C PHE A 54 3.34 -3.65 6.80
N HIS A 55 2.27 -3.03 7.32
CA HIS A 55 2.09 -2.73 8.73
C HIS A 55 0.92 -3.51 9.31
N GLY A 56 0.99 -3.83 10.60
CA GLY A 56 -0.03 -4.64 11.28
C GLY A 56 -1.40 -3.97 11.33
N THR A 57 -1.46 -2.63 11.24
CA THR A 57 -2.74 -1.91 11.17
C THR A 57 -2.67 -0.77 10.18
N TYR A 58 -3.64 -0.74 9.27
CA TYR A 58 -3.91 0.37 8.36
C TYR A 58 -5.22 1.05 8.75
N LYS A 59 -5.20 2.38 8.80
CA LYS A 59 -6.41 3.19 8.94
C LYS A 59 -6.38 4.32 7.92
N MET A 60 -7.37 4.34 7.05
CA MET A 60 -7.60 5.43 6.10
C MET A 60 -8.77 6.26 6.58
N SER A 61 -8.60 7.58 6.71
CA SER A 61 -9.66 8.50 7.07
C SER A 61 -9.79 9.59 6.02
N TRP A 62 -11.01 9.82 5.54
CA TRP A 62 -11.35 10.93 4.66
C TRP A 62 -12.07 11.99 5.46
N THR A 63 -11.59 13.22 5.38
CA THR A 63 -12.25 14.37 5.99
C THR A 63 -12.68 15.31 4.90
N LEU A 64 -13.99 15.44 4.74
CA LEU A 64 -14.62 16.32 3.76
C LEU A 64 -15.06 17.60 4.46
N ASN A 65 -14.44 18.72 4.14
CA ASN A 65 -14.87 20.03 4.61
C ASN A 65 -15.66 20.72 3.50
N LEU A 66 -16.99 20.57 3.54
CA LEU A 66 -17.89 21.10 2.52
C LEU A 66 -17.90 22.64 2.46
N GLN A 67 -17.79 23.30 3.62
CA GLN A 67 -17.79 24.78 3.67
C GLN A 67 -16.56 25.38 3.00
N LYS A 68 -15.40 24.74 3.17
CA LYS A 68 -14.15 25.16 2.53
C LYS A 68 -13.90 24.49 1.18
N ASN A 69 -14.80 23.60 0.74
CA ASN A 69 -14.62 22.73 -0.42
C ASN A 69 -13.26 22.00 -0.43
N GLN A 70 -12.85 21.47 0.73
CA GLN A 70 -11.57 20.81 0.93
C GLN A 70 -11.75 19.32 1.23
N ILE A 71 -10.85 18.50 0.67
CA ILE A 71 -10.78 17.07 0.94
C ILE A 71 -9.42 16.77 1.55
N PHE A 72 -9.42 16.25 2.77
CA PHE A 72 -8.22 15.73 3.42
C PHE A 72 -8.28 14.22 3.46
N ARG A 73 -7.11 13.62 3.26
CA ARG A 73 -6.94 12.19 3.31
C ARG A 73 -5.78 11.88 4.24
N THR A 74 -6.09 11.13 5.29
CA THR A 74 -5.10 10.75 6.28
C THR A 74 -4.94 9.24 6.28
N LEU A 75 -3.73 8.79 5.99
CA LEU A 75 -3.34 7.40 6.10
C LEU A 75 -2.53 7.24 7.40
N PHE A 76 -3.01 6.37 8.28
CA PHE A 76 -2.32 5.93 9.48
C PHE A 76 -1.87 4.48 9.31
N PHE A 77 -0.68 4.19 9.81
CA PHE A 77 -0.09 2.88 9.83
C PHE A 77 0.61 2.65 11.17
N LYS A 78 0.53 1.42 11.69
CA LYS A 78 1.21 1.00 12.92
C LYS A 78 1.99 -0.30 12.69
N PRO A 79 3.32 -0.33 12.96
CA PRO A 79 4.18 0.77 13.39
C PRO A 79 4.32 1.86 12.30
N ASN A 80 4.71 3.08 12.68
CA ASN A 80 4.91 4.17 11.73
C ASN A 80 6.34 4.10 11.16
N PRO A 81 6.55 3.80 9.87
CA PRO A 81 7.88 3.66 9.28
C PRO A 81 8.55 5.02 9.06
N ILE A 82 7.77 6.10 8.99
CA ILE A 82 8.26 7.48 8.82
C ILE A 82 8.83 8.01 10.14
N THR A 83 8.26 7.61 11.29
CA THR A 83 8.71 8.04 12.63
C THR A 83 9.34 6.94 13.47
N SER A 84 9.50 5.71 12.97
CA SER A 84 10.27 4.70 13.67
C SER A 84 11.72 5.18 13.76
N LYS A 85 12.26 5.27 14.97
CA LYS A 85 13.63 5.71 15.26
C LYS A 85 14.73 4.83 14.64
N HIS A 86 14.35 3.77 13.92
CA HIS A 86 15.25 3.09 13.01
C HIS A 86 15.16 3.78 11.66
N LEU A 87 15.94 4.85 11.54
CA LEU A 87 16.44 5.34 10.26
C LEU A 87 17.07 4.11 9.58
N PHE A 88 16.33 3.46 8.67
CA PHE A 88 16.93 2.46 7.81
C PHE A 88 18.13 3.14 7.18
N SER A 89 19.33 2.65 7.49
CA SER A 89 20.51 2.90 6.68
C SER A 89 20.14 2.46 5.27
N LEU A 90 19.70 3.41 4.45
CA LEU A 90 19.53 3.19 3.03
C LEU A 90 20.91 2.73 2.55
N PRO A 91 21.07 1.48 2.06
CA PRO A 91 22.33 1.12 1.43
C PRO A 91 22.56 2.15 0.32
N LYS A 92 23.76 2.74 0.29
CA LYS A 92 24.11 3.67 -0.77
C LYS A 92 23.86 2.96 -2.10
N PRO A 93 23.21 3.61 -3.08
CA PRO A 93 23.11 3.04 -4.41
C PRO A 93 24.54 2.83 -4.92
N ASP A 94 24.83 1.61 -5.34
CA ASP A 94 26.07 1.29 -6.05
C ASP A 94 26.02 2.07 -7.37
N LEU A 95 26.80 3.15 -7.41
CA LEU A 95 27.04 4.02 -8.57
C LEU A 95 28.35 3.58 -9.22
#